data_AF-A0A961EGN1-F1
#
_entry.id   AF-A0A961EGN1-F1
#
_cell.length_a   1.000
_cell.length_b   1.000
_cell.length_c   1.000
_cell.angle_alpha   90.00
_cell.angle_beta   90.00
_cell.angle_gamma   90.00
#
_symmetry.space_group_name_H-M   'P 1'
#
loop_
_entity.id
_entity.type
_entity.pdbx_description
1 polymer ?
#
loop_
_entity_poly.entity_id
_entity_poly.type
_entity_poly.pdbx_seq_one_letter_code
_entity_poly.pdbx_strand_id
1 'polypeptide(L)'
;ELADAHARGLVRDDLPDCAAAISADLSAIRDEFGLALPDPVITAGSMLWAALIGAVSLEVFGQYGTGTFRYPEMLFEAQVRLAMSRILLGTKGFGVVASGGERSPDPS
;
A
#
# COMPACT_ATOMS: atom_id res chain seq x y z
N GLU A 1 -11.37 -2.52 2.51
CA GLU A 1 -10.07 -2.74 1.82
C GLU A 1 -9.23 -3.87 2.40
N LEU A 2 -8.43 -3.71 3.47
CA LEU A 2 -7.53 -4.79 3.92
C LEU A 2 -8.26 -5.99 4.57
N ALA A 3 -9.31 -5.72 5.37
CA ALA A 3 -10.16 -6.78 5.94
C ALA A 3 -10.91 -7.58 4.85
N ASP A 4 -11.38 -6.91 3.80
CA ASP A 4 -11.99 -7.57 2.63
C ASP A 4 -10.96 -8.43 1.88
N ALA A 5 -9.77 -7.89 1.62
CA ALA A 5 -8.69 -8.64 0.99
C ALA A 5 -8.31 -9.89 1.80
N HIS A 6 -8.24 -9.79 3.13
CA HIS A 6 -8.01 -10.93 4.00
C HIS A 6 -9.15 -11.96 3.91
N ALA A 7 -10.41 -11.51 4.02
CA ALA A 7 -11.58 -12.39 3.90
C ALA A 7 -11.65 -13.12 2.54
N ARG A 8 -11.09 -12.53 1.49
CA ARG A 8 -11.01 -13.09 0.13
C ARG A 8 -9.76 -13.94 -0.10
N GLY A 9 -8.90 -14.13 0.92
CA GLY A 9 -7.66 -14.89 0.78
C GLY A 9 -6.64 -14.25 -0.16
N LEU A 10 -6.66 -12.91 -0.27
CA LEU A 10 -5.73 -12.14 -1.10
C LEU A 10 -4.54 -11.61 -0.32
N VAL A 11 -4.51 -11.78 1.01
CA VAL A 11 -3.38 -11.41 1.85
C VAL A 11 -2.41 -12.58 1.90
N ARG A 12 -1.11 -12.28 1.88
CA ARG A 12 -0.06 -13.29 2.01
C ARG A 12 -0.19 -14.03 3.32
N ASP A 13 0.06 -15.34 3.29
CA ASP A 13 0.04 -16.23 4.45
C ASP A 13 1.39 -16.26 5.19
N ASP A 14 2.46 -15.76 4.57
CA ASP A 14 3.82 -15.70 5.12
C ASP A 14 4.19 -14.36 5.75
N LEU A 15 3.20 -13.58 6.20
CA LEU A 15 3.46 -12.34 6.91
C LEU A 15 4.21 -12.61 8.23
N PRO A 16 5.24 -11.82 8.58
CA PRO A 16 5.98 -12.01 9.82
C PRO A 16 5.07 -11.87 11.04
N ASP A 17 5.25 -12.77 12.00
CA ASP A 17 4.62 -12.64 13.31
C ASP A 17 5.10 -11.38 14.03
N CYS A 18 4.23 -10.84 14.88
CA CYS A 18 4.56 -9.71 15.73
C CYS A 18 5.06 -10.17 17.11
N ALA A 19 5.76 -9.29 17.82
CA ALA A 19 6.19 -9.58 19.19
C ALA A 19 4.96 -9.75 20.10
N ALA A 20 4.95 -10.79 20.94
CA ALA A 20 3.85 -11.05 21.88
C ALA A 20 3.52 -9.86 22.79
N ALA A 21 4.51 -8.99 23.05
CA ALA A 21 4.35 -7.79 23.85
C ALA A 21 3.31 -6.79 23.30
N ILE A 22 3.04 -6.78 21.99
CA ILE A 22 2.06 -5.86 21.37
C ILE A 22 0.73 -6.54 21.02
N SER A 23 0.58 -7.84 21.28
CA SER A 23 -0.63 -8.58 20.90
C SER A 23 -1.89 -8.05 21.59
N ALA A 24 -1.77 -7.58 22.85
CA ALA A 24 -2.88 -6.95 23.56
C ALA A 24 -3.34 -5.65 22.89
N ASP A 25 -2.40 -4.80 22.46
CA ASP A 25 -2.72 -3.55 21.75
C ASP A 25 -3.40 -3.82 20.41
N LEU A 26 -2.91 -4.83 19.66
CA LEU A 26 -3.52 -5.26 18.41
C LEU A 26 -4.92 -5.84 18.62
N SER A 27 -5.17 -6.50 19.76
CA SER A 27 -6.52 -6.95 20.14
C SER A 27 -7.46 -5.78 20.42
N ALA A 28 -7.00 -4.77 21.15
CA ALA A 28 -7.81 -3.59 21.40
C ALA A 28 -8.20 -2.87 20.09
N ILE A 29 -7.27 -2.78 19.13
CA ILE A 29 -7.54 -2.24 17.79
C ILE A 29 -8.59 -3.09 17.06
N ARG A 30 -8.52 -4.43 17.13
CA ARG A 30 -9.57 -5.27 16.53
C ARG A 30 -10.93 -4.96 17.11
N ASP A 31 -11.02 -4.86 18.43
CA ASP A 31 -12.29 -4.68 19.13
C ASP A 31 -12.88 -3.31 18.83
N GLU A 32 -12.05 -2.26 18.80
CA GLU A 32 -12.45 -0.90 18.46
C GLU A 32 -13.04 -0.79 17.05
N PHE A 33 -12.40 -1.42 16.07
CA PHE A 33 -12.78 -1.31 14.66
C PHE A 33 -13.64 -2.49 14.15
N GLY A 34 -13.97 -3.46 15.00
CA GLY A 34 -14.74 -4.66 14.63
C GLY A 34 -14.03 -5.54 13.59
N LEU A 35 -12.70 -5.66 13.67
CA LEU A 35 -11.88 -6.33 12.66
C LEU A 35 -11.65 -7.81 12.99
N ALA A 36 -12.03 -8.69 12.06
CA ALA A 36 -11.67 -10.11 12.09
C ALA A 36 -10.32 -10.35 11.37
N LEU A 37 -9.24 -9.76 11.90
CA LEU A 37 -7.89 -9.81 11.30
C LEU A 37 -6.85 -10.37 12.27
N PRO A 38 -5.96 -11.28 11.84
CA PRO A 38 -4.87 -11.77 12.68
C PRO A 38 -3.80 -10.67 12.90
N ASP A 39 -3.04 -10.77 13.99
CA ASP A 39 -2.02 -9.79 14.40
C ASP A 39 -1.03 -9.40 13.27
N PRO A 40 -0.50 -10.34 12.45
CA PRO A 40 0.39 -10.00 11.34
C PRO A 40 -0.25 -9.10 10.28
N VAL A 41 -1.56 -9.24 10.05
CA VAL A 41 -2.29 -8.44 9.04
C VAL A 41 -2.54 -7.03 9.53
N ILE A 42 -2.85 -6.85 10.82
CA ILE A 42 -2.99 -5.53 11.43
C ILE A 42 -1.64 -4.80 11.43
N THR A 43 -0.55 -5.52 11.77
CA THR A 43 0.82 -5.00 11.72
C THR A 43 1.23 -4.59 10.31
N ALA A 44 0.89 -5.40 9.30
CA ALA A 44 1.12 -5.07 7.90
C ALA A 44 0.34 -3.82 7.47
N GLY A 45 -0.92 -3.70 7.90
CA GLY A 45 -1.76 -2.52 7.64
C GLY A 45 -1.20 -1.25 8.27
N SER A 46 -0.70 -1.33 9.51
CA SER A 46 -0.09 -0.18 10.19
C SER A 46 1.21 0.26 9.52
N MET A 47 2.02 -0.68 9.01
CA MET A 47 3.20 -0.37 8.20
C MET A 47 2.84 0.36 6.90
N LEU A 48 1.82 -0.12 6.17
CA LEU A 48 1.33 0.56 4.96
C LEU A 48 0.88 1.99 5.28
N TRP A 49 0.15 2.18 6.39
CA TRP A 49 -0.27 3.50 6.85
C TRP A 49 0.93 4.40 7.17
N ALA A 50 1.92 3.89 7.90
CA ALA A 50 3.15 4.64 8.20
C ALA A 50 3.92 5.05 6.93
N ALA A 51 3.99 4.16 5.93
CA ALA A 51 4.62 4.46 4.65
C ALA A 51 3.88 5.58 3.89
N LEU A 52 2.54 5.53 3.84
CA LEU A 52 1.71 6.56 3.20
C LEU A 52 1.90 7.92 3.86
N ILE A 53 1.74 7.98 5.19
CA ILE A 53 1.89 9.23 5.95
C ILE A 53 3.32 9.75 5.85
N GLY A 54 4.33 8.86 5.94
CA GLY A 54 5.73 9.23 5.81
C GLY A 54 6.06 9.82 4.45
N ALA A 55 5.64 9.17 3.36
CA ALA A 55 5.89 9.67 2.00
C ALA A 55 5.25 11.05 1.76
N VAL A 56 3.98 11.22 2.16
CA VAL A 56 3.28 12.52 2.05
C VAL A 56 3.97 13.58 2.91
N SER A 57 4.38 13.24 4.14
CA SER A 57 5.05 14.19 5.03
C SER A 57 6.39 14.65 4.45
N LEU A 58 7.18 13.73 3.90
CA LEU A 58 8.47 14.04 3.28
C LEU A 58 8.32 15.00 2.09
N GLU A 59 7.24 14.86 1.33
CA GLU A 59 6.91 15.75 0.21
C GLU A 59 6.40 17.11 0.69
N VAL A 60 5.32 17.12 1.48
CA VAL A 60 4.61 18.33 1.91
C VAL A 60 5.50 19.25 2.73
N PHE A 61 6.35 18.68 3.60
CA PHE A 61 7.28 19.46 4.40
C PHE A 61 8.60 19.76 3.69
N GLY A 62 8.73 19.44 2.40
CA GLY A 62 9.91 19.74 1.60
C GLY A 62 11.17 18.97 2.00
N GLN A 63 11.03 17.86 2.74
CA GLN A 63 12.15 17.09 3.26
C GLN A 63 12.88 16.30 2.17
N TYR A 64 12.24 16.07 1.01
CA TYR A 64 12.95 15.58 -0.18
C TYR A 64 13.96 16.58 -0.74
N GLY A 65 13.82 17.88 -0.45
CA GLY A 65 14.62 18.94 -1.05
C GLY A 65 14.15 19.33 -2.45
N THR A 66 14.53 20.54 -2.86
CA THR A 66 14.12 21.08 -4.16
C THR A 66 14.85 20.37 -5.30
N GLY A 67 14.09 19.77 -6.23
CA GLY A 67 14.64 19.15 -7.44
C GLY A 67 15.30 17.79 -7.26
N THR A 68 15.28 17.20 -6.05
CA THR A 68 15.78 15.84 -5.81
C THR A 68 15.03 14.80 -6.63
N PHE A 69 13.69 14.88 -6.61
CA PHE A 69 12.82 14.08 -7.46
C PHE A 69 12.10 14.98 -8.44
N ARG A 70 12.25 14.69 -9.74
CA ARG A 70 11.54 15.41 -10.80
C ARG A 70 10.05 15.04 -10.88
N TYR A 71 9.69 13.86 -10.38
CA TYR A 71 8.35 13.27 -10.40
C TYR A 71 8.05 12.61 -9.03
N PRO A 72 7.82 13.39 -7.96
CA PRO A 72 7.54 12.85 -6.62
C PRO A 72 6.29 11.96 -6.57
N GLU A 73 5.30 12.22 -7.42
CA GLU A 73 4.10 11.40 -7.57
C GLU A 73 4.40 9.98 -8.08
N MET A 74 5.38 9.83 -8.99
CA MET A 74 5.82 8.52 -9.46
C MET A 74 6.57 7.75 -8.36
N LEU A 75 7.33 8.46 -7.52
CA LEU A 75 7.98 7.86 -6.36
C LEU A 75 6.92 7.36 -5.36
N PHE A 76 5.92 8.19 -5.06
CA PHE A 76 4.82 7.80 -4.17
C PHE A 76 4.09 6.56 -4.70
N GLU A 77 3.72 6.53 -5.98
CA GLU A 77 3.07 5.37 -6.60
C GLU A 77 3.94 4.10 -6.47
N ALA A 78 5.25 4.21 -6.73
CA ALA A 78 6.18 3.10 -6.61
C ALA A 78 6.30 2.60 -5.16
N GLN A 79 6.32 3.50 -4.18
CA GLN A 79 6.37 3.16 -2.75
C GLN A 79 5.10 2.45 -2.28
N VAL A 80 3.91 2.94 -2.67
CA VAL A 80 2.63 2.30 -2.36
C VAL A 80 2.57 0.90 -2.97
N ARG A 81 2.95 0.76 -4.25
CA ARG A 81 2.99 -0.54 -4.93
C ARG A 81 3.95 -1.51 -4.26
N LEU A 82 5.12 -1.03 -3.85
CA LEU A 82 6.10 -1.84 -3.12
C LEU A 82 5.53 -2.29 -1.77
N ALA A 83 4.95 -1.39 -0.98
CA ALA A 83 4.34 -1.71 0.30
C ALA A 83 3.20 -2.74 0.13
N MET A 84 2.29 -2.54 -0.83
CA MET A 84 1.21 -3.48 -1.13
C MET A 84 1.73 -4.85 -1.58
N SER A 85 2.83 -4.92 -2.34
CA SER A 85 3.43 -6.19 -2.78
C SER A 85 3.95 -7.06 -1.64
N ARG A 86 4.22 -6.46 -0.48
CA ARG A 86 4.62 -7.17 0.73
C ARG A 86 3.43 -7.72 1.52
N ILE A 87 2.21 -7.31 1.17
CA ILE A 87 0.99 -7.66 1.91
C ILE A 87 0.07 -8.56 1.08
N LEU A 88 -0.06 -8.29 -0.22
CA LEU A 88 -1.05 -8.95 -1.08
C LEU A 88 -0.43 -10.04 -1.97
N LEU A 89 -1.21 -11.09 -2.23
CA LEU A 89 -0.95 -12.11 -3.24
C LEU A 89 -1.22 -11.52 -4.62
N GLY A 90 -0.16 -11.31 -5.41
CA GLY A 90 -0.23 -10.86 -6.80
C GLY A 90 -0.55 -9.38 -6.97
N THR A 91 0.48 -8.54 -7.12
CA THR A 91 0.34 -7.11 -7.51
C THR A 91 0.30 -6.87 -9.03
N LYS A 92 0.17 -7.93 -9.83
CA LYS A 92 0.04 -7.83 -11.29
C LYS A 92 -1.36 -7.30 -11.65
N GLY A 93 -1.55 -5.99 -11.59
CA GLY A 93 -2.85 -5.40 -11.96
C GLY A 93 -2.90 -3.88 -12.11
N PHE A 94 -2.07 -3.11 -11.41
CA PHE A 94 -2.06 -1.64 -11.55
C PHE A 94 -1.18 -1.20 -12.74
N GLY A 95 -1.41 -1.76 -13.92
CA GLY A 95 -0.78 -1.26 -15.15
C GLY A 95 -1.45 0.04 -15.57
N VAL A 96 -0.67 1.11 -15.65
CA VAL A 96 -1.03 2.41 -16.26
C VAL A 96 -1.87 2.16 -17.51
N VAL A 97 -3.11 2.65 -17.53
CA VAL A 97 -3.84 2.86 -18.79
C VAL A 97 -3.09 3.97 -19.51
N ALA A 98 -2.11 3.59 -20.32
CA ALA A 98 -1.50 4.51 -21.26
C ALA A 98 -2.58 4.82 -22.31
N SER A 99 -3.18 6.01 -22.20
CA SER A 99 -3.94 6.63 -23.28
C SER A 99 -3.06 6.64 -24.53
N GLY A 100 -3.47 5.92 -25.56
CA GLY A 100 -2.68 5.79 -26.79
C GLY A 100 -3.48 5.07 -27.86
N GLY A 101 -4.50 5.76 -28.38
CA GLY A 101 -5.33 5.25 -29.47
C GLY A 101 -5.90 6.37 -30.32
N GLU A 102 -5.10 7.39 -30.66
CA GLU A 102 -5.41 8.23 -31.82
C GLU A 102 -5.23 7.37 -33.08
N ARG A 103 -6.36 6.87 -33.59
CA ARG A 103 -6.42 6.27 -34.92
C ARG A 103 -6.49 7.42 -35.93
N SER A 104 -5.35 7.79 -36.49
CA SER A 104 -5.27 8.64 -37.68
C SER A 104 -6.02 7.97 -38.85
N PRO A 105 -6.76 8.71 -39.69
CA PRO A 105 -7.41 8.13 -40.86
C PRO A 105 -6.36 7.88 -41.95
N ASP A 106 -6.41 6.70 -42.57
CA ASP A 106 -5.58 6.37 -43.74
C ASP A 106 -6.21 6.98 -45.01
N PRO A 107 -5.44 7.68 -45.86
CA PRO A 107 -5.92 8.17 -47.15
C PRO A 107 -5.58 7.17 -48.26
N SER A 108 -6.59 6.66 -48.96
CA SER A 108 -6.58 6.28 -50.40
C SER A 108 -7.97 5.83 -50.84
#